data_AF-A0AAV0APH9-F1
#
_entry.id   AF-A0AAV0APH9-F1
#
_cell.length_a   1.000
_cell.length_b   1.000
_cell.length_c   1.000
_cell.angle_alpha   90.00
_cell.angle_beta   90.00
_cell.angle_gamma   90.00
#
_symmetry.space_group_name_H-M   'P 1'
#
loop_
_entity.id
_entity.type
_entity.pdbx_description
1 polymer ?
#
loop_
_entity_poly.entity_id
_entity_poly.type
_entity_poly.pdbx_seq_one_letter_code
_entity_poly.pdbx_strand_id
1 'polypeptide(L)'
;HPEYVDAKACLSLMYLSERNFNKTNSLLKEALTLQTGNGELRALYTYFLIESNQLKQACDFAVATLKDHDKQDIYALCASGTLLYTQARESKQQGPEAAFDRASKFF
;
A
#
# COMPACT_ATOMS: atom_id res chain seq x y z
N HIS A 1 9.69 -21.95 -6.77
CA HIS A 1 10.86 -21.94 -5.86
C HIS A 1 10.92 -20.58 -5.16
N PRO A 2 11.25 -20.54 -3.85
CA PRO A 2 11.32 -19.32 -3.04
C PRO A 2 12.21 -18.22 -3.65
N GLU A 3 13.29 -18.64 -4.32
CA GLU A 3 14.28 -17.75 -4.97
C GLU A 3 13.69 -16.88 -6.09
N TYR A 4 12.51 -17.23 -6.60
CA TYR A 4 11.82 -16.45 -7.62
C TYR A 4 11.11 -15.21 -7.06
N VAL A 5 10.88 -15.16 -5.74
CA VAL A 5 10.13 -14.08 -5.09
C VAL A 5 11.00 -12.83 -4.95
N ASP A 6 12.24 -12.97 -4.49
CA ASP A 6 13.16 -11.84 -4.36
C ASP A 6 13.53 -11.27 -5.73
N ALA A 7 13.78 -12.15 -6.72
CA ALA A 7 14.00 -11.74 -8.10
C ALA A 7 12.80 -10.96 -8.68
N LYS A 8 11.57 -11.39 -8.39
CA LYS A 8 10.35 -10.65 -8.77
C LYS A 8 10.25 -9.31 -8.06
N ALA A 9 10.57 -9.24 -6.77
CA ALA A 9 10.57 -8.00 -6.01
C ALA A 9 11.56 -6.99 -6.61
N CYS A 10 12.81 -7.41 -6.88
CA CYS A 10 13.81 -6.58 -7.54
C CYS A 10 13.36 -6.12 -8.94
N LEU A 11 12.83 -7.03 -9.77
CA LEU A 11 12.35 -6.68 -11.11
C LEU A 11 11.15 -5.73 -11.06
N SER A 12 10.26 -5.88 -10.07
CA SER A 12 9.14 -4.97 -9.87
C SER A 12 9.60 -3.55 -9.52
N LEU A 13 10.66 -3.41 -8.72
CA LEU A 13 11.26 -2.10 -8.40
C LEU A 13 11.87 -1.44 -9.63
N MET A 14 12.51 -2.21 -10.51
CA MET A 14 13.03 -1.71 -11.79
C MET A 14 11.89 -1.16 -12.65
N TYR A 15 10.81 -1.93 -12.82
CA TYR A 15 9.63 -1.46 -13.56
C TYR A 15 8.94 -0.27 -12.89
N LEU A 16 8.91 -0.21 -11.56
CA LEU A 16 8.35 0.91 -10.83
C LEU A 16 9.16 2.19 -11.09
N SER A 17 10.49 2.10 -11.15
CA SER A 17 11.37 3.23 -11.46
C SER A 17 11.12 3.81 -12.86
N GLU A 18 10.67 2.96 -13.80
CA GLU A 18 10.23 3.35 -15.14
C GLU A 18 8.77 3.80 -15.20
N ARG A 19 8.08 3.88 -14.05
CA ARG A 19 6.62 4.11 -13.93
C ARG A 19 5.77 3.09 -14.70
N ASN A 20 6.29 1.88 -14.93
CA ASN A 20 5.56 0.79 -15.54
C ASN A 20 4.70 0.06 -14.50
N PHE A 21 3.61 0.72 -14.08
CA PHE A 21 2.76 0.26 -12.99
C PHE A 21 2.06 -1.07 -13.28
N ASN A 22 1.72 -1.35 -14.55
CA ASN A 22 1.06 -2.60 -14.93
C ASN A 22 1.95 -3.82 -14.67
N LYS A 23 3.20 -3.78 -15.13
CA LYS A 23 4.15 -4.88 -14.89
C LYS A 23 4.53 -4.99 -13.41
N THR A 24 4.72 -3.84 -12.75
CA THR A 24 4.99 -3.79 -11.31
C THR A 24 3.89 -4.51 -10.53
N ASN A 25 2.62 -4.17 -10.78
CA ASN A 25 1.47 -4.76 -10.11
C ASN A 25 1.36 -6.27 -10.36
N SER A 26 1.56 -6.72 -11.61
CA SER A 26 1.51 -8.15 -11.95
C SER A 26 2.54 -8.96 -11.17
N LEU A 27 3.80 -8.51 -11.18
CA LEU A 27 4.89 -9.22 -10.51
C LEU A 27 4.70 -9.24 -8.99
N LEU A 28 4.28 -8.12 -8.39
CA LEU A 28 4.05 -8.05 -6.95
C LEU A 28 2.86 -8.92 -6.50
N LYS A 29 1.76 -8.96 -7.28
CA LYS A 29 0.64 -9.86 -6.99
C LYS A 29 1.06 -11.32 -7.08
N GLU A 30 1.82 -11.71 -8.09
CA GLU A 30 2.34 -13.07 -8.19
C GLU A 30 3.32 -13.42 -7.05
N ALA A 31 4.11 -12.46 -6.58
CA ALA A 31 4.99 -12.67 -5.43
C ALA A 31 4.18 -12.84 -4.13
N LEU A 32 3.16 -11.99 -3.93
CA LEU A 32 2.27 -12.05 -2.78
C LEU A 32 1.40 -13.32 -2.76
N THR A 33 0.95 -13.85 -3.90
CA THR A 33 0.20 -15.11 -3.91
C THR A 33 1.05 -16.31 -3.47
N LEU A 34 2.37 -16.25 -3.72
CA LEU A 34 3.32 -17.28 -3.27
C LEU A 34 3.70 -17.12 -1.80
N GLN A 35 3.78 -15.88 -1.30
CA GLN A 35 4.17 -15.57 0.08
C GLN A 35 3.27 -14.48 0.68
N THR A 36 2.02 -14.82 0.97
CA THR A 36 0.98 -13.87 1.39
C THR A 36 1.30 -13.14 2.70
N GLY A 37 2.03 -13.80 3.61
CA GLY A 37 2.44 -13.27 4.92
C GLY A 37 3.84 -12.66 4.98
N ASN A 38 4.55 -12.55 3.85
CA ASN A 38 5.87 -11.92 3.85
C ASN A 38 5.73 -10.39 4.04
N GLY A 39 6.14 -9.88 5.20
CA GLY A 39 6.01 -8.47 5.56
C GLY A 39 6.74 -7.52 4.60
N GLU A 40 7.90 -7.90 4.09
CA GLU A 40 8.68 -7.08 3.15
C GLU A 40 7.96 -6.91 1.80
N LEU A 41 7.37 -7.99 1.27
CA LEU A 41 6.56 -7.91 0.04
C LEU A 41 5.31 -7.07 0.23
N ARG A 42 4.69 -7.17 1.41
CA ARG A 42 3.50 -6.37 1.73
C ARG A 42 3.86 -4.89 1.89
N ALA A 43 5.00 -4.58 2.50
CA ALA A 43 5.54 -3.22 2.55
C ALA A 43 5.84 -2.70 1.15
N LEU A 44 6.48 -3.51 0.29
CA LEU A 44 6.78 -3.13 -1.09
C LEU A 44 5.52 -2.90 -1.92
N TYR A 45 4.48 -3.72 -1.75
CA TYR A 45 3.20 -3.51 -2.44
C TYR A 45 2.49 -2.25 -1.94
N THR A 46 2.55 -1.96 -0.63
CA THR A 46 2.05 -0.70 -0.07
C THR A 46 2.77 0.50 -0.68
N TYR A 47 4.11 0.43 -0.79
CA TYR A 47 4.92 1.46 -1.44
C TYR A 47 4.53 1.65 -2.91
N PHE A 48 4.35 0.57 -3.67
CA PHE A 48 3.85 0.63 -5.06
C PHE A 48 2.49 1.34 -5.16
N LEU A 49 1.55 1.04 -4.25
CA LEU A 49 0.24 1.69 -4.25
C LEU A 49 0.36 3.20 -3.99
N ILE A 50 1.29 3.62 -3.13
CA ILE A 50 1.57 5.04 -2.88
C ILE A 50 2.17 5.71 -4.12
N GLU A 51 3.22 5.12 -4.71
CA GLU A 51 3.89 5.66 -5.90
C GLU A 51 2.99 5.74 -7.14
N SER A 52 2.00 4.84 -7.23
CA SER A 52 0.98 4.85 -8.28
C SER A 52 -0.24 5.70 -7.94
N ASN A 53 -0.19 6.50 -6.87
CA ASN A 53 -1.25 7.39 -6.39
C ASN A 53 -2.57 6.67 -6.04
N GLN A 54 -2.51 5.41 -5.64
CA GLN A 54 -3.63 4.58 -5.18
C GLN A 54 -3.76 4.62 -3.65
N LEU A 55 -3.80 5.83 -3.07
CA LEU A 55 -3.64 6.06 -1.63
C LEU A 55 -4.69 5.34 -0.75
N LYS A 56 -5.95 5.28 -1.20
CA LYS A 56 -7.01 4.55 -0.47
C LYS A 56 -6.68 3.05 -0.36
N GLN A 57 -6.32 2.43 -1.49
CA GLN A 57 -5.90 1.03 -1.51
C GLN A 57 -4.64 0.79 -0.68
N ALA A 58 -3.69 1.72 -0.69
CA ALA A 58 -2.49 1.64 0.14
C ALA A 58 -2.85 1.60 1.64
N CYS A 59 -3.78 2.46 2.06
CA CYS A 59 -4.25 2.52 3.45
C CYS A 59 -4.98 1.22 3.83
N ASP A 60 -5.94 0.79 3.02
CA ASP A 60 -6.71 -0.43 3.26
C ASP A 60 -5.79 -1.67 3.35
N PHE A 61 -4.80 -1.74 2.46
CA PHE A 61 -3.83 -2.85 2.45
C PHE A 61 -2.88 -2.83 3.64
N ALA A 62 -2.41 -1.65 4.07
CA ALA A 62 -1.61 -1.51 5.29
C ALA A 62 -2.40 -1.92 6.54
N VAL A 63 -3.66 -1.50 6.66
CA VAL A 63 -4.55 -1.90 7.75
C VAL A 63 -4.83 -3.41 7.74
N ALA A 64 -5.06 -4.00 6.56
CA ALA A 64 -5.22 -5.45 6.43
C ALA A 64 -3.94 -6.20 6.84
N THR A 65 -2.76 -5.65 6.54
CA THR A 65 -1.48 -6.21 6.99
C THR A 65 -1.41 -6.25 8.52
N LEU A 66 -1.78 -5.15 9.19
CA LEU A 66 -1.80 -5.07 10.65
C LEU A 66 -2.82 -6.02 11.28
N LYS A 67 -3.97 -6.19 10.64
CA LYS A 67 -5.07 -7.01 11.17
C LYS A 67 -4.83 -8.50 10.99
N ASP A 68 -4.41 -8.90 9.80
CA ASP A 68 -4.47 -10.29 9.35
C ASP A 68 -3.10 -10.99 9.33
N HIS A 69 -2.00 -10.24 9.39
CA HIS A 69 -0.64 -10.80 9.29
C HIS A 69 0.26 -10.46 10.49
N ASP A 70 0.44 -9.18 10.82
CA ASP A 70 1.28 -8.77 11.95
C ASP A 70 0.85 -7.40 12.49
N LYS A 71 0.32 -7.38 13.72
CA LYS A 71 -0.15 -6.17 14.43
C LYS A 71 0.96 -5.19 14.76
N GLN A 72 2.21 -5.63 14.75
CA GLN A 72 3.39 -4.83 15.08
C GLN A 72 4.27 -4.56 13.85
N ASP A 73 3.78 -4.86 12.64
CA ASP A 73 4.52 -4.56 11.40
C ASP A 73 4.84 -3.06 11.30
N ILE A 74 6.12 -2.74 11.41
CA ILE A 74 6.59 -1.36 11.50
C ILE A 74 6.30 -0.57 10.20
N TYR A 75 6.39 -1.23 9.05
CA TYR A 75 6.14 -0.59 7.76
C TYR A 75 4.67 -0.25 7.60
N ALA A 76 3.78 -1.17 7.97
CA ALA A 76 2.35 -0.96 7.89
C ALA A 76 1.86 0.10 8.90
N LEU A 77 2.44 0.15 10.11
CA LEU A 77 2.18 1.22 11.07
C LEU A 77 2.61 2.60 10.53
N CYS A 78 3.83 2.70 9.99
CA CYS A 78 4.35 3.95 9.42
C CYS A 78 3.57 4.40 8.19
N ALA A 79 3.22 3.48 7.29
CA ALA A 79 2.44 3.78 6.09
C ALA A 79 1.03 4.26 6.46
N SER A 80 0.34 3.55 7.37
CA SER A 80 -0.99 3.93 7.84
C SER A 80 -0.97 5.31 8.50
N GLY A 81 -0.02 5.56 9.40
CA GLY A 81 0.13 6.87 10.06
C GLY A 81 0.35 8.00 9.06
N THR A 82 1.25 7.81 8.08
CA THR A 82 1.55 8.82 7.05
C THR A 82 0.36 9.10 6.16
N LEU A 83 -0.35 8.06 5.70
CA LEU A 83 -1.51 8.18 4.82
C LEU A 83 -2.67 8.88 5.51
N LEU A 84 -3.00 8.47 6.73
CA LEU A 84 -4.05 9.10 7.55
C LEU A 84 -3.73 10.56 7.84
N TYR A 85 -2.47 10.86 8.19
CA TYR A 85 -2.03 12.23 8.44
C TYR A 85 -2.14 13.12 7.19
N THR A 86 -1.66 12.63 6.04
CA THR A 86 -1.71 13.36 4.77
C THR A 86 -3.15 13.68 4.39
N GLN A 87 -4.04 12.68 4.47
CA GLN A 87 -5.46 12.88 4.22
C GLN A 87 -6.11 13.89 5.18
N ALA A 88 -5.82 13.80 6.48
CA ALA A 88 -6.34 14.73 7.47
C ALA A 88 -5.87 16.18 7.19
N ARG A 89 -4.61 16.36 6.77
CA ARG A 89 -4.07 17.66 6.37
C ARG A 89 -4.73 18.23 5.13
N GLU A 90 -5.07 17.39 4.16
CA GLU A 90 -5.76 17.81 2.93
C GLU A 90 -7.24 18.13 3.21
N SER A 91 -7.83 17.48 4.21
CA SER A 91 -9.24 17.64 4.61
C SER A 91 -9.51 18.89 5.48
N LYS A 92 -8.80 20.00 5.26
CA LYS A 92 -8.89 21.24 6.05
C LYS A 92 -10.21 22.01 5.93
N GLN A 93 -11.06 21.66 4.97
CA GLN A 93 -12.34 22.32 4.82
C GLN A 93 -13.27 21.98 5.99
N GLN A 94 -13.88 23.00 6.57
CA GLN A 94 -14.87 22.89 7.63
C GLN A 94 -16.27 22.99 7.02
N GLY A 95 -17.23 22.27 7.58
CA GLY A 95 -18.63 22.30 7.14
C GLY A 95 -19.21 20.92 6.79
N PRO A 96 -20.53 20.86 6.52
CA PRO A 96 -21.25 19.60 6.27
C PRO A 96 -20.74 18.83 5.05
N GLU A 97 -20.37 19.54 3.99
CA GLU A 97 -19.84 18.97 2.74
C GLU A 97 -18.49 18.28 2.95
N ALA A 98 -17.60 18.90 3.73
CA ALA A 98 -16.33 18.31 4.09
C ALA A 98 -16.48 17.09 5.03
N ALA A 99 -17.55 17.04 5.83
CA ALA A 99 -17.87 15.85 6.62
C ALA A 99 -18.33 14.68 5.74
N PHE A 100 -19.13 14.96 4.70
CA PHE A 100 -19.57 13.97 3.73
C PHE A 100 -18.41 13.44 2.87
N ASP A 101 -17.52 14.31 2.39
CA ASP A 101 -16.33 13.94 1.63
C ASP A 101 -15.34 13.08 2.44
N ARG A 102 -15.23 13.32 3.76
CA ARG A 102 -14.50 12.41 4.65
C ARG A 102 -15.15 11.03 4.72
N ALA A 103 -16.47 10.97 4.89
CA ALA A 103 -17.18 9.71 5.01
C ALA A 103 -17.04 8.85 3.75
N SER A 104 -17.17 9.42 2.54
CA SER A 104 -17.07 8.67 1.27
C SER A 104 -15.66 8.13 0.97
N LYS A 105 -14.62 8.78 1.50
CA LYS A 105 -13.24 8.32 1.34
C LYS A 105 -12.90 7.17 2.29
N PHE A 106 -13.57 7.09 3.44
CA PHE A 106 -13.30 6.08 4.48
C PHE A 106 -14.30 4.91 4.55
N PHE A 107 -15.54 5.06 4.06
CA PHE A 107 -16.59 4.05 4.13
C PHE A 107 -17.15 3.68 2.75
#